data_AF-K7WDC8-F1
#
_entry.id   AF-K7WDC8-F1
#
_cell.length_a   1.000
_cell.length_b   1.000
_cell.length_c   1.000
_cell.angle_alpha   90.00
_cell.angle_beta   90.00
_cell.angle_gamma   90.00
#
_symmetry.space_group_name_H-M   'P 1'
#
loop_
_entity.id
_entity.type
_entity.pdbx_description
1 polymer ?
#
loop_
_entity_poly.entity_id
_entity_poly.type
_entity_poly.pdbx_seq_one_letter_code
_entity_poly.pdbx_strand_id
1 'polypeptide(L)'
;MGERANFLKGEVRKKFEAAAMSAIDAAMLVDAVVHLGIDHCFREEIATALRSVHEDEEGEFGSCDDLHTVAVRFLVLRQHGLWVSADVFDKFRDDKGSFSKSLLCSNPRGLLSLYNAAHMAVTPEEKVLDDAIAFARSHLVEAMIGELRSPMVEQVSRSFDIPLPRFSRRLESMHYIAEYGQEEEGHDAQILELARLEFELVRSLHLRELREICSAEYGATGEEAFAFIANMTENAWRKINQACMEMDPAMLPAFKVAVVDLSRSIEIIYLGGKRDAYTFGSNLKDLVTSLFLKPCA
;
A
#
# COMPACT_ATOMS: atom_id res chain seq x y z
N MET A 1 12.01 9.59 -22.51
CA MET A 1 11.32 9.21 -21.25
C MET A 1 11.85 10.02 -20.07
N GLY A 2 13.16 9.93 -19.75
CA GLY A 2 13.76 10.62 -18.60
C GLY A 2 13.61 12.16 -18.59
N GLU A 3 13.85 12.84 -19.72
CA GLU A 3 13.68 14.31 -19.81
C GLU A 3 12.24 14.75 -19.51
N ARG A 4 11.24 14.05 -20.05
CA ARG A 4 9.82 14.31 -19.79
C ARG A 4 9.46 14.07 -18.33
N ALA A 5 9.94 12.96 -17.75
CA ALA A 5 9.73 12.67 -16.34
C ALA A 5 10.34 13.76 -15.44
N ASN A 6 11.56 14.23 -15.75
CA ASN A 6 12.20 15.31 -15.00
C ASN A 6 11.45 16.64 -15.11
N PHE A 7 10.95 16.98 -16.30
CA PHE A 7 10.08 18.14 -16.47
C PHE A 7 8.81 18.04 -15.61
N LEU A 8 8.11 16.90 -15.67
CA LEU A 8 6.88 16.69 -14.89
C LEU A 8 7.15 16.69 -13.38
N LYS A 9 8.29 16.14 -12.92
CA LYS A 9 8.70 16.26 -11.51
C LYS A 9 8.80 17.74 -11.09
N GLY A 10 9.34 18.61 -11.95
CA GLY A 10 9.36 20.05 -11.70
C GLY A 10 7.95 20.65 -11.57
N GLU A 11 7.01 20.23 -12.42
CA GLU A 11 5.63 20.72 -12.37
C GLU A 11 4.89 20.25 -11.10
N VAL A 12 5.09 19.00 -10.68
CA VAL A 12 4.49 18.47 -9.45
C VAL A 12 5.11 19.11 -8.20
N ARG A 13 6.41 19.41 -8.20
CA ARG A 13 7.02 20.20 -7.10
C ARG A 13 6.40 21.58 -6.95
N LYS A 14 6.17 22.28 -8.07
CA LYS A 14 5.48 23.58 -8.04
C LYS A 14 4.07 23.48 -7.46
N LYS A 15 3.39 22.34 -7.62
CA LYS A 15 2.10 22.09 -6.97
C LYS A 15 2.29 22.07 -5.46
N PHE A 16 3.21 21.25 -4.93
CA PHE A 16 3.53 21.24 -3.50
C PHE A 16 3.94 22.60 -2.93
N GLU A 17 4.66 23.42 -3.72
CA GLU A 17 5.14 24.74 -3.31
C GLU A 17 4.09 25.86 -3.49
N ALA A 18 2.86 25.55 -3.92
CA ALA A 18 1.82 26.55 -4.10
C ALA A 18 1.49 27.22 -2.75
N ALA A 19 1.77 28.52 -2.64
CA ALA A 19 1.71 29.27 -1.38
C ALA A 19 0.35 29.30 -0.67
N ALA A 20 -0.73 28.86 -1.33
CA ALA A 20 -2.10 28.86 -0.81
C ALA A 20 -2.70 27.44 -0.76
N MET A 21 -1.89 26.40 -0.73
CA MET A 21 -2.37 25.03 -0.61
C MET A 21 -3.03 24.82 0.75
N SER A 22 -4.30 24.45 0.76
CA SER A 22 -4.99 24.09 2.01
C SER A 22 -4.42 22.79 2.59
N ALA A 23 -4.59 22.56 3.89
CA ALA A 23 -4.21 21.29 4.51
C ALA A 23 -4.92 20.09 3.85
N ILE A 24 -6.16 20.30 3.39
CA ILE A 24 -6.94 19.30 2.64
C ILE A 24 -6.25 18.98 1.32
N ASP A 25 -5.97 20.00 0.50
CA ASP A 25 -5.33 19.81 -0.82
C ASP A 25 -3.93 19.20 -0.68
N ALA A 26 -3.18 19.58 0.37
CA ALA A 26 -1.89 19.01 0.68
C ALA A 26 -2.00 17.51 1.01
N ALA A 27 -2.96 17.12 1.85
CA ALA A 27 -3.20 15.72 2.18
C ALA A 27 -3.63 14.91 0.93
N MET A 28 -4.54 15.44 0.12
CA MET A 28 -4.98 14.79 -1.13
C MET A 28 -3.83 14.64 -2.13
N LEU A 29 -2.96 15.65 -2.24
CA LEU A 29 -1.79 15.57 -3.12
C LEU A 29 -0.79 14.53 -2.63
N VAL A 30 -0.53 14.46 -1.31
CA VAL A 30 0.32 13.43 -0.71
C VAL A 30 -0.26 12.03 -0.95
N ASP A 31 -1.56 11.84 -0.70
CA ASP A 31 -2.26 10.59 -0.94
C ASP A 31 -2.11 10.15 -2.40
N ALA A 32 -2.39 11.04 -3.35
CA ALA A 32 -2.26 10.76 -4.78
C ALA A 32 -0.85 10.33 -5.18
N VAL A 33 0.21 11.03 -4.74
CA VAL A 33 1.59 10.68 -5.11
C VAL A 33 2.07 9.39 -4.46
N VAL A 34 1.63 9.09 -3.23
CA VAL A 34 1.94 7.85 -2.52
C VAL A 34 1.24 6.67 -3.18
N HIS A 35 -0.06 6.80 -3.46
CA HIS A 35 -0.86 5.73 -4.07
C HIS A 35 -0.41 5.46 -5.51
N LEU A 36 -0.02 6.49 -6.27
CA LEU A 36 0.58 6.36 -7.60
C LEU A 36 2.04 5.86 -7.59
N GLY A 37 2.66 5.72 -6.43
CA GLY A 37 4.01 5.14 -6.28
C GLY A 37 5.13 6.04 -6.81
N ILE A 38 4.97 7.35 -6.67
CA ILE A 38 5.96 8.37 -7.05
C ILE A 38 6.42 9.23 -5.87
N ASP A 39 6.06 8.86 -4.65
CA ASP A 39 6.44 9.54 -3.39
C ASP A 39 7.95 9.63 -3.20
N HIS A 40 8.72 8.66 -3.71
CA HIS A 40 10.20 8.70 -3.67
C HIS A 40 10.79 9.91 -4.40
N CYS A 41 10.05 10.55 -5.31
CA CYS A 41 10.48 11.74 -6.04
C CYS A 41 10.32 13.05 -5.24
N PHE A 42 9.54 13.01 -4.15
CA PHE A 42 9.01 14.20 -3.46
C PHE A 42 9.16 14.12 -1.94
N ARG A 43 10.21 13.46 -1.43
CA ARG A 43 10.33 13.18 0.02
C ARG A 43 10.32 14.44 0.89
N GLU A 44 11.02 15.49 0.45
CA GLU A 44 11.12 16.75 1.21
C GLU A 44 9.82 17.56 1.12
N GLU A 45 9.19 17.55 -0.05
CA GLU A 45 7.92 18.21 -0.34
C GLU A 45 6.79 17.54 0.45
N ILE A 46 6.73 16.20 0.47
CA ILE A 46 5.79 15.42 1.28
C ILE A 46 6.00 15.68 2.77
N ALA A 47 7.26 15.66 3.25
CA ALA A 47 7.53 15.95 4.66
C ALA A 47 7.09 17.37 5.05
N THR A 48 7.24 18.35 4.16
CA THR A 48 6.80 19.73 4.39
C THR A 48 5.29 19.87 4.36
N ALA A 49 4.62 19.26 3.38
CA ALA A 49 3.17 19.22 3.28
C ALA A 49 2.56 18.60 4.54
N LEU A 50 3.04 17.42 4.96
CA LEU A 50 2.50 16.70 6.12
C LEU A 50 2.68 17.47 7.44
N ARG A 51 3.78 18.23 7.61
CA ARG A 51 3.91 19.13 8.77
C ARG A 51 2.81 20.18 8.79
N SER A 52 2.54 20.82 7.64
CA SER A 52 1.44 21.79 7.54
C SER A 52 0.07 21.16 7.78
N VAL A 53 -0.17 19.93 7.31
CA VAL A 53 -1.43 19.22 7.56
C VAL A 53 -1.61 18.88 9.04
N HIS A 54 -0.51 18.51 9.72
CA HIS A 54 -0.51 18.18 11.14
C HIS A 54 -0.69 19.42 12.03
N GLU A 55 -0.05 20.54 11.69
CA GLU A 55 -0.23 21.82 12.40
C GLU A 55 -1.66 22.37 12.28
N ASP A 56 -2.33 22.14 11.14
CA ASP A 56 -3.75 22.49 10.95
C ASP A 56 -4.70 21.68 11.83
N GLU A 57 -4.31 20.47 12.27
CA GLU A 57 -5.13 19.66 13.19
C GLU A 57 -5.30 20.30 14.57
N GLU A 58 -4.32 21.09 15.03
CA GLU A 58 -4.46 21.86 16.27
C GLU A 58 -5.63 22.86 16.19
N GLY A 59 -6.10 23.17 14.98
CA GLY A 59 -7.27 24.02 14.69
C GLY A 59 -8.62 23.31 14.65
N GLU A 60 -8.70 22.02 15.00
CA GLU A 60 -9.79 21.08 14.71
C GLU A 60 -9.87 20.75 13.21
N PHE A 61 -9.84 19.45 12.85
CA PHE A 61 -10.30 18.99 11.53
C PHE A 61 -11.60 19.70 11.20
N GLY A 62 -11.63 20.47 10.11
CA GLY A 62 -12.71 21.40 9.82
C GLY A 62 -14.06 20.74 10.05
N SER A 63 -14.95 21.39 10.82
CA SER A 63 -16.29 20.86 11.09
C SER A 63 -17.08 20.54 9.81
N CYS A 64 -16.66 21.09 8.67
CA CYS A 64 -17.27 20.88 7.35
C CYS A 64 -16.60 19.74 6.53
N ASP A 65 -15.45 19.21 6.97
CA ASP A 65 -14.71 18.20 6.20
C ASP A 65 -15.52 16.89 6.14
N ASP A 66 -15.74 16.39 4.93
CA ASP A 66 -16.44 15.15 4.69
C ASP A 66 -15.63 13.91 5.13
N LEU A 67 -16.28 12.74 5.16
CA LEU A 67 -15.66 11.50 5.64
C LEU A 67 -14.41 11.10 4.84
N HIS A 68 -14.43 11.28 3.51
CA HIS A 68 -13.29 10.93 2.67
C HIS A 68 -12.08 11.80 3.05
N THR A 69 -12.29 13.12 3.14
CA THR A 69 -11.25 14.08 3.50
C THR A 69 -10.62 13.76 4.86
N VAL A 70 -11.42 13.54 5.91
CA VAL A 70 -10.90 13.22 7.25
C VAL A 70 -10.16 11.90 7.26
N ALA A 71 -10.71 10.87 6.62
CA ALA A 71 -10.09 9.56 6.59
C ALA A 71 -8.75 9.56 5.84
N VAL A 72 -8.65 10.26 4.71
CA VAL A 72 -7.39 10.39 3.96
C VAL A 72 -6.35 11.15 4.77
N ARG A 73 -6.70 12.29 5.38
CA ARG A 73 -5.79 13.05 6.28
C ARG A 73 -5.24 12.16 7.40
N PHE A 74 -6.13 11.45 8.10
CA PHE A 74 -5.75 10.49 9.15
C PHE A 74 -4.81 9.40 8.64
N LEU A 75 -5.13 8.82 7.48
CA LEU A 75 -4.34 7.77 6.84
C LEU A 75 -2.92 8.25 6.49
N VAL A 76 -2.79 9.37 5.75
CA VAL A 76 -1.48 9.85 5.29
C VAL A 76 -0.60 10.28 6.46
N LEU A 77 -1.16 10.89 7.51
CA LEU A 77 -0.40 11.28 8.69
C LEU A 77 0.11 10.05 9.44
N ARG A 78 -0.76 9.10 9.79
CA ARG A 78 -0.33 7.88 10.49
C ARG A 78 0.64 7.04 9.66
N GLN A 79 0.45 6.97 8.34
CA GLN A 79 1.31 6.21 7.43
C GLN A 79 2.74 6.76 7.39
N HIS A 80 2.90 8.06 7.67
CA HIS A 80 4.18 8.74 7.75
C HIS A 80 4.68 8.92 9.19
N GLY A 81 4.05 8.27 10.17
CA GLY A 81 4.48 8.26 11.56
C GLY A 81 4.09 9.52 12.35
N LEU A 82 3.18 10.34 11.83
CA LEU A 82 2.61 11.48 12.54
C LEU A 82 1.35 11.02 13.29
N TRP A 83 1.33 11.25 14.59
CA TRP A 83 0.23 10.81 15.44
C TRP A 83 -0.98 11.73 15.28
N VAL A 84 -2.13 11.10 15.05
CA VAL A 84 -3.47 11.72 15.00
C VAL A 84 -4.40 10.84 15.82
N SER A 85 -5.20 11.44 16.69
CA SER A 85 -6.15 10.71 17.53
C SER A 85 -7.33 10.17 16.69
N ALA A 86 -7.90 9.05 17.11
CA ALA A 86 -9.06 8.44 16.43
C ALA A 86 -10.39 9.19 16.71
N ASP A 87 -10.39 10.12 17.66
CA ASP A 87 -11.52 11.00 18.00
C ASP A 87 -11.96 11.91 16.85
N VAL A 88 -11.09 12.13 15.85
CA VAL A 88 -11.43 12.87 14.62
C VAL A 88 -12.63 12.27 13.88
N PHE A 89 -12.90 10.98 14.11
CA PHE A 89 -14.05 10.27 13.55
C PHE A 89 -15.33 10.38 14.41
N ASP A 90 -15.26 10.90 15.63
CA ASP A 90 -16.43 11.01 16.52
C ASP A 90 -17.51 11.95 15.94
N LYS A 91 -17.12 12.91 15.09
CA LYS A 91 -18.07 13.77 14.38
C LYS A 91 -18.95 13.03 13.36
N PHE A 92 -18.60 11.80 13.00
CA PHE A 92 -19.40 10.94 12.12
C PHE A 92 -20.26 9.93 12.89
N ARG A 93 -20.26 10.01 14.23
CA ARG A 93 -21.09 9.17 15.11
C ARG A 93 -22.42 9.83 15.42
N ASP A 94 -23.41 8.99 15.68
CA ASP A 94 -24.73 9.36 16.15
C ASP A 94 -24.75 9.60 17.66
N ASP A 95 -25.92 9.97 18.17
CA ASP A 95 -26.18 10.21 19.60
C ASP A 95 -26.01 8.95 20.47
N LYS A 96 -25.96 7.76 19.87
CA LYS A 96 -25.71 6.48 20.54
C LYS A 96 -24.23 6.09 20.53
N GLY A 97 -23.37 6.89 19.93
CA GLY A 97 -21.94 6.63 19.78
C GLY A 97 -21.59 5.66 18.67
N SER A 98 -22.54 5.29 17.81
CA SER A 98 -22.30 4.44 16.63
C SER A 98 -22.09 5.29 15.39
N PHE A 99 -21.38 4.80 14.38
CA PHE A 99 -21.28 5.49 13.09
C PHE A 99 -22.66 5.69 12.44
N SER A 100 -22.93 6.91 11.97
CA SER A 100 -24.25 7.32 11.48
C SER A 100 -24.55 6.73 10.09
N LYS A 101 -25.47 5.77 10.03
CA LYS A 101 -25.89 5.14 8.76
C LYS A 101 -26.41 6.18 7.75
N SER A 102 -27.26 7.10 8.19
CA SER A 102 -27.91 8.10 7.33
C SER A 102 -26.94 9.13 6.75
N LEU A 103 -25.86 9.44 7.47
CA LEU A 103 -24.85 10.39 7.02
C LEU A 103 -23.86 9.74 6.03
N LEU A 104 -23.54 8.45 6.22
CA LEU A 104 -22.36 7.85 5.59
C LEU A 104 -22.68 6.88 4.45
N CYS A 105 -23.85 6.23 4.44
CA CYS A 105 -24.14 5.16 3.46
C CYS A 105 -24.26 5.64 2.01
N SER A 106 -24.50 6.93 1.77
CA SER A 106 -24.56 7.49 0.43
C SER A 106 -23.18 7.82 -0.16
N ASN A 107 -22.11 7.72 0.63
CA ASN A 107 -20.75 8.04 0.19
C ASN A 107 -19.83 6.81 0.31
N PRO A 108 -19.84 5.92 -0.69
CA PRO A 108 -19.01 4.72 -0.63
C PRO A 108 -17.51 5.06 -0.67
N ARG A 109 -17.11 6.20 -1.25
CA ARG A 109 -15.70 6.63 -1.35
C ARG A 109 -15.19 7.01 0.04
N GLY A 110 -15.99 7.77 0.79
CA GLY A 110 -15.76 8.03 2.21
C GLY A 110 -15.68 6.75 3.04
N LEU A 111 -16.56 5.76 2.80
CA LEU A 111 -16.51 4.47 3.50
C LEU A 111 -15.23 3.67 3.20
N LEU A 112 -14.78 3.64 1.94
CA LEU A 112 -13.53 2.98 1.55
C LEU A 112 -12.32 3.67 2.20
N SER A 113 -12.28 5.00 2.20
CA SER A 113 -11.23 5.74 2.90
C SER A 113 -11.26 5.50 4.40
N LEU A 114 -12.43 5.52 5.04
CA LEU A 114 -12.57 5.19 6.47
C LEU A 114 -12.08 3.78 6.77
N TYR A 115 -12.45 2.80 5.95
CA TYR A 115 -11.99 1.42 6.09
C TYR A 115 -10.46 1.35 6.03
N ASN A 116 -9.84 1.96 5.03
CA ASN A 116 -8.38 1.95 4.87
C ASN A 116 -7.68 2.71 6.00
N ALA A 117 -8.20 3.87 6.39
CA ALA A 117 -7.71 4.68 7.50
C ALA A 117 -7.77 3.91 8.82
N ALA A 118 -8.88 3.24 9.13
CA ALA A 118 -9.06 2.52 10.38
C ALA A 118 -8.11 1.33 10.56
N HIS A 119 -7.58 0.76 9.46
CA HIS A 119 -6.49 -0.24 9.52
C HIS A 119 -5.12 0.35 9.93
N MET A 120 -5.03 1.66 10.18
CA MET A 120 -3.89 2.34 10.84
C MET A 120 -4.02 2.37 12.38
N ALA A 121 -4.92 1.58 12.95
CA ALA A 121 -4.98 1.38 14.41
C ALA A 121 -3.62 0.90 14.95
N VAL A 122 -3.12 1.57 15.98
CA VAL A 122 -1.81 1.32 16.59
C VAL A 122 -1.94 0.43 17.82
N THR A 123 -2.99 0.63 18.62
CA THR A 123 -3.19 -0.13 19.87
C THR A 123 -4.58 -0.81 19.93
N PRO A 124 -4.73 -1.92 20.67
CA PRO A 124 -6.01 -2.60 20.82
C PRO A 124 -7.10 -1.77 21.53
N GLU A 125 -6.71 -0.70 22.21
CA GLU A 125 -7.60 0.23 22.93
C GLU A 125 -8.33 1.20 22.00
N GLU A 126 -7.90 1.35 20.75
CA GLU A 126 -8.54 2.20 19.75
C GLU A 126 -9.84 1.58 19.18
N LYS A 127 -10.80 1.29 20.08
CA LYS A 127 -12.08 0.64 19.73
C LYS A 127 -12.91 1.38 18.70
N VAL A 128 -12.72 2.69 18.60
CA VAL A 128 -13.32 3.53 17.55
C VAL A 128 -12.97 3.02 16.15
N LEU A 129 -11.71 2.58 15.95
CA LEU A 129 -11.24 2.10 14.66
C LEU A 129 -11.70 0.66 14.38
N ASP A 130 -11.79 -0.19 15.40
CA ASP A 130 -12.42 -1.52 15.29
C ASP A 130 -13.88 -1.38 14.81
N ASP A 131 -14.64 -0.47 15.43
CA ASP A 131 -16.02 -0.15 15.06
C ASP A 131 -16.11 0.42 13.64
N ALA A 132 -15.16 1.30 13.26
CA ALA A 132 -15.09 1.88 11.93
C ALA A 132 -14.84 0.83 10.84
N ILE A 133 -13.93 -0.13 11.09
CA ILE A 133 -13.66 -1.26 10.19
C ILE A 133 -14.94 -2.09 9.99
N ALA A 134 -15.60 -2.46 11.08
CA ALA A 134 -16.81 -3.28 11.02
C ALA A 134 -17.95 -2.56 10.28
N PHE A 135 -18.18 -1.28 10.61
CA PHE A 135 -19.19 -0.44 9.98
C PHE A 135 -18.92 -0.26 8.48
N ALA A 136 -17.72 0.21 8.11
CA ALA A 136 -17.36 0.49 6.73
C ALA A 136 -17.41 -0.79 5.87
N ARG A 137 -16.88 -1.92 6.39
CA ARG A 137 -16.95 -3.21 5.70
C ARG A 137 -18.39 -3.62 5.40
N SER A 138 -19.28 -3.52 6.39
CA SER A 138 -20.68 -3.94 6.22
C SER A 138 -21.40 -3.14 5.13
N HIS A 139 -21.22 -1.82 5.11
CA HIS A 139 -21.88 -0.94 4.14
C HIS A 139 -21.22 -0.96 2.76
N LEU A 140 -19.92 -1.22 2.67
CA LEU A 140 -19.25 -1.46 1.40
C LEU A 140 -19.73 -2.77 0.75
N VAL A 141 -19.97 -3.83 1.54
CA VAL A 141 -20.61 -5.06 1.04
C VAL A 141 -22.03 -4.79 0.53
N GLU A 142 -22.84 -4.02 1.27
CA GLU A 142 -24.16 -3.58 0.80
C GLU A 142 -24.06 -2.80 -0.52
N ALA A 143 -23.11 -1.87 -0.63
CA ALA A 143 -22.89 -1.07 -1.83
C ALA A 143 -22.45 -1.92 -3.04
N MET A 144 -21.59 -2.92 -2.84
CA MET A 144 -21.15 -3.85 -3.90
C MET A 144 -22.29 -4.71 -4.45
N ILE A 145 -23.27 -5.08 -3.63
CA ILE A 145 -24.49 -5.80 -4.07
C ILE A 145 -25.41 -4.86 -4.86
N GLY A 146 -25.38 -3.56 -4.55
CA GLY A 146 -26.08 -2.51 -5.29
C GLY A 146 -25.39 -2.14 -6.61
N GLU A 147 -25.43 -0.85 -6.95
CA GLU A 147 -24.87 -0.31 -8.21
C GLU A 147 -23.51 0.38 -8.01
N LEU A 148 -22.63 -0.18 -7.18
CA LEU A 148 -21.25 0.30 -7.13
C LEU A 148 -20.59 0.06 -8.51
N ARG A 149 -19.97 1.11 -9.07
CA ARG A 149 -19.39 1.07 -10.42
C ARG A 149 -17.89 0.85 -10.38
N SER A 150 -17.33 0.27 -11.44
CA SER A 150 -15.88 0.27 -11.66
C SER A 150 -15.35 1.71 -11.82
N PRO A 151 -14.12 2.01 -11.36
CA PRO A 151 -13.12 1.10 -10.78
C PRO A 151 -13.31 0.79 -9.29
N MET A 152 -14.37 1.32 -8.67
CA MET A 152 -14.50 1.30 -7.22
C MET A 152 -14.85 -0.07 -6.66
N VAL A 153 -15.57 -0.91 -7.41
CA VAL A 153 -15.83 -2.30 -7.04
C VAL A 153 -14.52 -3.08 -6.89
N GLU A 154 -13.59 -2.87 -7.81
CA GLU A 154 -12.28 -3.51 -7.83
C GLU A 154 -11.43 -3.01 -6.66
N GLN A 155 -11.46 -1.72 -6.37
CA GLN A 155 -10.77 -1.13 -5.21
C GLN A 155 -11.26 -1.72 -3.88
N VAL A 156 -12.59 -1.78 -3.68
CA VAL A 156 -13.17 -2.38 -2.47
C VAL A 156 -12.81 -3.86 -2.36
N SER A 157 -12.86 -4.60 -3.47
CA SER A 157 -12.50 -6.02 -3.51
C SER A 157 -11.04 -6.23 -3.07
N ARG A 158 -10.09 -5.43 -3.59
CA ARG A 158 -8.68 -5.50 -3.19
C ARG A 158 -8.48 -5.17 -1.71
N SER A 159 -9.09 -4.09 -1.21
CA SER A 159 -9.02 -3.68 0.20
C SER A 159 -9.61 -4.73 1.15
N PHE A 160 -10.56 -5.55 0.70
CA PHE A 160 -11.12 -6.64 1.49
C PHE A 160 -10.22 -7.88 1.57
N ASP A 161 -9.43 -8.16 0.53
CA ASP A 161 -8.42 -9.21 0.58
C ASP A 161 -7.28 -8.81 1.51
N ILE A 162 -6.72 -7.62 1.29
CA ILE A 162 -5.66 -7.05 2.12
C ILE A 162 -5.87 -5.52 2.19
N PRO A 163 -6.09 -4.94 3.37
CA PRO A 163 -6.28 -3.50 3.51
C PRO A 163 -5.10 -2.68 2.97
N LEU A 164 -5.42 -1.52 2.42
CA LEU A 164 -4.48 -0.64 1.72
C LEU A 164 -3.17 -0.39 2.49
N PRO A 165 -3.17 -0.07 3.81
CA PRO A 165 -1.92 0.17 4.53
C PRO A 165 -0.95 -1.02 4.59
N ARG A 166 -1.47 -2.23 4.41
CA ARG A 166 -0.70 -3.49 4.49
C ARG A 166 -0.37 -4.05 3.11
N PHE A 167 -0.93 -3.50 2.04
CA PHE A 167 -0.76 -4.04 0.71
C PHE A 167 0.60 -3.69 0.09
N SER A 168 1.02 -4.48 -0.90
CA SER A 168 2.27 -4.20 -1.63
C SER A 168 2.12 -2.93 -2.45
N ARG A 169 2.83 -1.86 -2.06
CA ARG A 169 2.76 -0.55 -2.73
C ARG A 169 2.91 -0.63 -4.25
N ARG A 170 3.88 -1.39 -4.75
CA ARG A 170 4.14 -1.53 -6.19
C ARG A 170 2.94 -2.13 -6.94
N LEU A 171 2.29 -3.14 -6.36
CA LEU A 171 1.12 -3.79 -6.95
C LEU A 171 -0.09 -2.85 -6.90
N GLU A 172 -0.30 -2.15 -5.78
CA GLU A 172 -1.40 -1.18 -5.71
C GLU A 172 -1.21 -0.05 -6.70
N SER A 173 -0.02 0.55 -6.79
CA SER A 173 0.25 1.62 -7.76
C SER A 173 0.01 1.16 -9.20
N MET A 174 0.28 -0.12 -9.52
CA MET A 174 -0.01 -0.66 -10.85
C MET A 174 -1.51 -0.66 -11.15
N HIS A 175 -2.36 -1.05 -10.19
CA HIS A 175 -3.81 -0.97 -10.34
C HIS A 175 -4.28 0.49 -10.38
N TYR A 176 -3.85 1.28 -9.41
CA TYR A 176 -4.28 2.66 -9.24
C TYR A 176 -3.89 3.57 -10.42
N ILE A 177 -2.73 3.37 -11.06
CA ILE A 177 -2.36 4.11 -12.28
C ILE A 177 -3.40 3.94 -13.41
N ALA A 178 -4.05 2.77 -13.50
CA ALA A 178 -5.09 2.53 -14.49
C ALA A 178 -6.44 3.15 -14.08
N GLU A 179 -6.70 3.20 -12.78
CA GLU A 179 -7.97 3.65 -12.17
C GLU A 179 -8.02 5.17 -12.00
N TYR A 180 -6.93 5.80 -11.59
CA TYR A 180 -6.82 7.25 -11.35
C TYR A 180 -7.23 8.07 -12.58
N GLY A 181 -6.89 7.60 -13.78
CA GLY A 181 -7.31 8.25 -15.04
C GLY A 181 -8.80 8.13 -15.38
N GLN A 182 -9.56 7.33 -14.62
CA GLN A 182 -10.99 7.12 -14.80
C GLN A 182 -11.82 7.91 -13.79
N GLU A 183 -11.18 8.55 -12.80
CA GLU A 183 -11.87 9.23 -11.72
C GLU A 183 -12.64 10.47 -12.23
N GLU A 184 -13.90 10.57 -11.80
CA GLU A 184 -14.82 11.65 -12.20
C GLU A 184 -14.45 12.99 -11.57
N GLU A 185 -13.84 12.99 -10.38
CA GLU A 185 -13.52 14.18 -9.58
C GLU A 185 -12.35 15.03 -10.13
N GLY A 186 -11.92 14.79 -11.37
CA GLY A 186 -10.88 15.57 -12.02
C GLY A 186 -9.48 15.15 -11.58
N HIS A 187 -9.01 14.04 -12.11
CA HIS A 187 -7.65 13.58 -11.88
C HIS A 187 -6.60 14.54 -12.48
N ASP A 188 -5.41 14.57 -11.88
CA ASP A 188 -4.30 15.37 -12.38
C ASP A 188 -3.55 14.63 -13.50
N ALA A 189 -3.74 15.10 -14.74
CA ALA A 189 -3.12 14.50 -15.92
C ALA A 189 -1.59 14.54 -15.89
N GLN A 190 -0.97 15.55 -15.26
CA GLN A 190 0.50 15.65 -15.17
C GLN A 190 1.06 14.64 -14.18
N ILE A 191 0.41 14.47 -13.02
CA ILE A 191 0.79 13.48 -12.01
C ILE A 191 0.60 12.07 -12.58
N LEU A 192 -0.50 11.81 -13.28
CA LEU A 192 -0.76 10.52 -13.92
C LEU A 192 0.29 10.18 -15.00
N GLU A 193 0.64 11.16 -15.84
CA GLU A 193 1.70 10.97 -16.84
C GLU A 193 3.05 10.67 -16.16
N LEU A 194 3.39 11.40 -15.10
CA LEU A 194 4.61 11.15 -14.34
C LEU A 194 4.61 9.74 -13.74
N ALA A 195 3.50 9.31 -13.15
CA ALA A 195 3.36 7.98 -12.55
C ALA A 195 3.60 6.87 -13.58
N ARG A 196 3.04 6.99 -14.79
CA ARG A 196 3.27 6.04 -15.89
C ARG A 196 4.74 6.01 -16.31
N LEU A 197 5.37 7.17 -16.45
CA LEU A 197 6.78 7.26 -16.85
C LEU A 197 7.71 6.70 -15.76
N GLU A 198 7.51 7.06 -14.50
CA GLU A 198 8.30 6.54 -13.38
C GLU A 198 8.11 5.04 -13.20
N PHE A 199 6.89 4.54 -13.35
CA PHE A 199 6.62 3.11 -13.28
C PHE A 199 7.43 2.34 -14.33
N GLU A 200 7.48 2.85 -15.57
CA GLU A 200 8.25 2.29 -16.67
C GLU A 200 9.77 2.45 -16.52
N LEU A 201 10.23 3.61 -16.03
CA LEU A 201 11.65 3.86 -15.76
C LEU A 201 12.17 2.90 -14.68
N VAL A 202 11.44 2.77 -13.58
CA VAL A 202 11.78 1.84 -12.49
C VAL A 202 11.73 0.39 -12.97
N ARG A 203 10.73 0.03 -13.79
CA ARG A 203 10.65 -1.32 -14.39
C ARG A 203 11.86 -1.60 -15.29
N SER A 204 12.22 -0.66 -16.15
CA SER A 204 13.38 -0.76 -17.05
C SER A 204 14.69 -0.85 -16.27
N LEU A 205 14.82 -0.09 -15.17
CA LEU A 205 15.96 -0.15 -14.27
C LEU A 205 16.07 -1.55 -13.63
N HIS A 206 15.01 -2.05 -13.00
CA HIS A 206 15.03 -3.38 -12.38
C HIS A 206 15.32 -4.49 -13.40
N LEU A 207 14.75 -4.43 -14.61
CA LEU A 207 15.05 -5.42 -15.67
C LEU A 207 16.51 -5.36 -16.12
N ARG A 208 17.09 -4.15 -16.15
CA ARG A 208 18.51 -3.98 -16.48
C ARG A 208 19.40 -4.51 -15.36
N GLU A 209 19.11 -4.19 -14.12
CA GLU A 209 19.83 -4.70 -12.95
C GLU A 209 19.76 -6.22 -12.89
N LEU A 210 18.57 -6.80 -13.11
CA LEU A 210 18.41 -8.25 -13.23
C LEU A 210 19.27 -8.83 -14.35
N ARG A 211 19.30 -8.19 -15.53
CA ARG A 211 20.15 -8.63 -16.65
C ARG A 211 21.64 -8.49 -16.33
N GLU A 212 22.06 -7.39 -15.73
CA GLU A 212 23.46 -7.13 -15.37
C GLU A 212 23.95 -8.09 -14.29
N ILE A 213 23.13 -8.37 -13.28
CA ILE A 213 23.39 -9.43 -12.30
C ILE A 213 23.57 -10.78 -13.00
N CYS A 214 22.80 -11.06 -14.04
CA CYS A 214 22.97 -12.28 -14.84
C CYS A 214 24.20 -12.24 -15.76
N SER A 215 24.54 -11.09 -16.36
CA SER A 215 25.59 -10.99 -17.39
C SER A 215 26.97 -10.63 -16.87
N ALA A 216 27.07 -9.64 -15.97
CA ALA A 216 28.32 -9.04 -15.52
C ALA A 216 29.11 -9.97 -14.60
N GLU A 217 28.42 -10.80 -13.80
CA GLU A 217 29.12 -11.74 -12.96
C GLU A 217 29.53 -13.02 -13.70
N TYR A 218 28.81 -13.49 -14.75
CA TYR A 218 29.07 -14.82 -15.32
C TYR A 218 28.86 -15.03 -16.84
N GLY A 219 28.54 -14.00 -17.64
CA GLY A 219 28.48 -14.13 -19.12
C GLY A 219 27.32 -14.98 -19.66
N ALA A 220 26.25 -15.13 -18.86
CA ALA A 220 25.19 -16.12 -19.03
C ALA A 220 24.11 -15.79 -20.08
N THR A 221 23.65 -16.83 -20.79
CA THR A 221 22.37 -16.97 -21.52
C THR A 221 21.17 -17.01 -20.56
N GLY A 222 19.94 -16.99 -21.10
CA GLY A 222 18.72 -17.05 -20.28
C GLY A 222 18.58 -18.30 -19.40
N GLU A 223 19.05 -19.47 -19.86
CA GLU A 223 19.06 -20.70 -19.04
C GLU A 223 20.12 -20.64 -17.94
N GLU A 224 21.30 -20.10 -18.26
CA GLU A 224 22.39 -19.90 -17.30
C GLU A 224 22.00 -18.89 -16.19
N ALA A 225 21.16 -17.90 -16.52
CA ALA A 225 20.60 -16.97 -15.54
C ALA A 225 19.73 -17.66 -14.47
N PHE A 226 18.90 -18.65 -14.85
CA PHE A 226 18.09 -19.41 -13.88
C PHE A 226 18.94 -20.25 -12.94
N ALA A 227 19.91 -20.99 -13.50
CA ALA A 227 20.87 -21.75 -12.70
C ALA A 227 21.66 -20.84 -11.75
N PHE A 228 21.97 -19.63 -12.19
CA PHE A 228 22.68 -18.64 -11.39
C PHE A 228 21.84 -18.10 -10.23
N ILE A 229 20.59 -17.67 -10.48
CA ILE A 229 19.68 -17.24 -9.40
C ILE A 229 19.54 -18.36 -8.37
N ALA A 230 19.39 -19.62 -8.81
CA ALA A 230 19.36 -20.76 -7.91
C ALA A 230 20.63 -20.90 -7.04
N ASN A 231 21.82 -20.67 -7.61
CA ASN A 231 23.08 -20.67 -6.87
C ASN A 231 23.21 -19.50 -5.88
N MET A 232 22.76 -18.30 -6.26
CA MET A 232 22.70 -17.15 -5.33
C MET A 232 21.78 -17.44 -4.15
N THR A 233 20.60 -18.01 -4.42
CA THR A 233 19.63 -18.42 -3.40
C THR A 233 20.24 -19.46 -2.45
N GLU A 234 20.91 -20.49 -2.97
CA GLU A 234 21.63 -21.49 -2.16
C GLU A 234 22.73 -20.86 -1.30
N ASN A 235 23.50 -19.90 -1.84
CA ASN A 235 24.50 -19.17 -1.07
C ASN A 235 23.89 -18.26 0.01
N ALA A 236 22.74 -17.65 -0.25
CA ALA A 236 21.98 -16.90 0.75
C ALA A 236 21.51 -17.82 1.89
N TRP A 237 21.02 -19.02 1.56
CA TRP A 237 20.70 -20.05 2.55
C TRP A 237 21.89 -20.43 3.43
N ARG A 238 23.08 -20.58 2.83
CA ARG A 238 24.32 -20.85 3.60
C ARG A 238 24.65 -19.73 4.58
N LYS A 239 24.48 -18.47 4.20
CA LYS A 239 24.66 -17.31 5.10
C LYS A 239 23.66 -17.33 6.25
N ILE A 240 22.39 -17.66 5.98
CA ILE A 240 21.35 -17.82 7.03
C ILE A 240 21.74 -18.94 8.00
N ASN A 241 22.23 -20.07 7.48
CA ASN A 241 22.68 -21.20 8.31
C ASN A 241 23.88 -20.82 9.18
N GLN A 242 24.86 -20.12 8.62
CA GLN A 242 26.00 -19.60 9.38
C GLN A 242 25.55 -18.66 10.50
N ALA A 243 24.66 -17.70 10.19
CA ALA A 243 24.10 -16.80 11.19
C ALA A 243 23.40 -17.58 12.32
N CYS A 244 22.66 -18.65 12.00
CA CYS A 244 22.04 -19.50 13.03
C CYS A 244 23.06 -20.21 13.94
N MET A 245 24.27 -20.51 13.46
CA MET A 245 25.33 -21.16 14.25
C MET A 245 26.09 -20.18 15.13
N GLU A 246 26.22 -18.93 14.68
CA GLU A 246 26.99 -17.87 15.38
C GLU A 246 26.12 -17.05 16.34
N MET A 247 24.80 -17.10 16.18
CA MET A 247 23.86 -16.31 16.97
C MET A 247 23.74 -16.78 18.42
N ASP A 248 23.54 -15.82 19.32
CA ASP A 248 23.19 -16.09 20.71
C ASP A 248 21.97 -17.04 20.78
N PRO A 249 22.09 -18.19 21.50
CA PRO A 249 20.99 -19.12 21.70
C PRO A 249 19.68 -18.48 22.21
N ALA A 250 19.76 -17.36 22.94
CA ALA A 250 18.60 -16.63 23.42
C ALA A 250 17.82 -15.93 22.29
N MET A 251 18.49 -15.47 21.23
CA MET A 251 17.87 -14.80 20.08
C MET A 251 17.44 -15.77 18.97
N LEU A 252 18.04 -16.96 18.92
CA LEU A 252 17.82 -17.94 17.87
C LEU A 252 16.33 -18.30 17.62
N PRO A 253 15.45 -18.47 18.63
CA PRO A 253 14.04 -18.76 18.37
C PRO A 253 13.33 -17.64 17.60
N ALA A 254 13.55 -16.38 17.99
CA ALA A 254 12.95 -15.22 17.32
C ALA A 254 13.48 -15.07 15.89
N PHE A 255 14.79 -15.27 15.69
CA PHE A 255 15.40 -15.23 14.36
C PHE A 255 14.86 -16.33 13.44
N LYS A 256 14.66 -17.54 13.96
CA LYS A 256 14.07 -18.65 13.19
C LYS A 256 12.68 -18.29 12.67
N VAL A 257 11.81 -17.77 13.54
CA VAL A 257 10.45 -17.39 13.16
C VAL A 257 10.46 -16.20 12.19
N ALA A 258 11.22 -15.14 12.49
CA ALA A 258 11.16 -13.90 11.74
C ALA A 258 11.89 -13.97 10.38
N VAL A 259 13.02 -14.67 10.33
CA VAL A 259 13.90 -14.69 9.15
C VAL A 259 13.84 -16.04 8.45
N VAL A 260 14.14 -17.14 9.16
CA VAL A 260 14.29 -18.45 8.53
C VAL A 260 12.95 -18.94 7.94
N ASP A 261 11.87 -18.88 8.72
CA ASP A 261 10.56 -19.35 8.28
C ASP A 261 9.94 -18.44 7.20
N LEU A 262 10.22 -17.14 7.25
CA LEU A 262 9.86 -16.21 6.17
C LEU A 262 10.62 -16.54 4.88
N SER A 263 11.94 -16.79 4.95
CA SER A 263 12.73 -17.21 3.79
C SER A 263 12.25 -18.54 3.21
N ARG A 264 11.88 -19.52 4.05
CA ARG A 264 11.27 -20.79 3.58
C ARG A 264 9.95 -20.55 2.85
N SER A 265 9.15 -19.61 3.31
CA SER A 265 7.87 -19.29 2.67
C SER A 265 8.07 -18.74 1.25
N ILE A 266 9.12 -17.95 1.02
CA ILE A 266 9.46 -17.41 -0.31
C ILE A 266 9.78 -18.54 -1.31
N GLU A 267 10.52 -19.57 -0.88
CA GLU A 267 10.80 -20.76 -1.71
C GLU A 267 9.52 -21.47 -2.15
N ILE A 268 8.51 -21.54 -1.27
CA ILE A 268 7.22 -22.17 -1.56
C ILE A 268 6.40 -21.30 -2.52
N ILE A 269 6.42 -19.97 -2.32
CA ILE A 269 5.68 -19.00 -3.14
C ILE A 269 6.13 -19.03 -4.59
N TYR A 270 7.45 -19.10 -4.84
CA TYR A 270 8.00 -19.12 -6.20
C TYR A 270 8.32 -20.53 -6.74
N LEU A 271 8.39 -21.54 -5.86
CA LEU A 271 8.68 -22.95 -6.15
C LEU A 271 9.73 -23.15 -7.24
N GLY A 272 10.96 -22.69 -6.99
CA GLY A 272 12.07 -22.78 -7.96
C GLY A 272 11.79 -22.08 -9.29
N GLY A 273 11.04 -20.98 -9.28
CA GLY A 273 10.64 -20.21 -10.46
C GLY A 273 9.53 -20.83 -11.31
N LYS A 274 8.97 -21.98 -10.90
CA LYS A 274 7.90 -22.67 -11.64
C LYS A 274 6.52 -22.11 -11.32
N ARG A 275 6.42 -21.29 -10.27
CA ARG A 275 5.18 -20.64 -9.83
C ARG A 275 5.49 -19.20 -9.55
N ASP A 276 4.47 -18.37 -9.74
CA ASP A 276 4.44 -17.03 -9.19
C ASP A 276 3.18 -16.93 -8.34
N ALA A 277 3.23 -17.53 -7.16
CA ALA A 277 2.09 -17.48 -6.25
C ALA A 277 1.99 -16.17 -5.49
N TYR A 278 3.00 -15.31 -5.62
CA TYR A 278 2.96 -13.95 -5.12
C TYR A 278 1.97 -13.13 -5.96
N THR A 279 2.06 -13.22 -7.29
CA THR A 279 1.14 -12.54 -8.21
C THR A 279 -0.16 -13.32 -8.39
N PHE A 280 -0.10 -14.66 -8.46
CA PHE A 280 -1.25 -15.51 -8.75
C PHE A 280 -1.53 -16.46 -7.57
N GLY A 281 -2.28 -15.98 -6.57
CA GLY A 281 -2.57 -16.73 -5.34
C GLY A 281 -3.21 -18.11 -5.55
N SER A 282 -3.84 -18.36 -6.70
CA SER A 282 -4.34 -19.68 -7.10
C SER A 282 -3.24 -20.77 -7.10
N ASN A 283 -1.98 -20.39 -7.31
CA ASN A 283 -0.81 -21.29 -7.28
C ASN A 283 -0.49 -21.84 -5.88
N LEU A 284 -1.06 -21.27 -4.81
CA LEU A 284 -0.94 -21.77 -3.43
C LEU A 284 -2.17 -22.55 -2.95
N LYS A 285 -3.31 -22.43 -3.63
CA LYS A 285 -4.61 -22.97 -3.16
C LYS A 285 -4.56 -24.47 -2.84
N ASP A 286 -3.97 -25.25 -3.73
CA ASP A 286 -3.89 -26.71 -3.56
C ASP A 286 -2.99 -27.09 -2.39
N LEU A 287 -1.90 -26.33 -2.17
CA LEU A 287 -0.98 -26.55 -1.06
C LEU A 287 -1.68 -26.24 0.28
N VAL A 288 -2.35 -25.09 0.38
CA VAL A 288 -3.11 -24.70 1.58
C VAL A 288 -4.20 -25.72 1.88
N THR A 289 -4.93 -26.17 0.85
CA THR A 289 -5.94 -27.22 0.98
C THR A 289 -5.32 -28.52 1.50
N SER A 290 -4.15 -28.91 0.99
CA SER A 290 -3.46 -30.12 1.45
C SER A 290 -2.97 -30.02 2.90
N LEU A 291 -2.55 -28.83 3.35
CA LEU A 291 -1.97 -28.63 4.68
C LEU A 291 -3.05 -28.53 5.77
N PHE A 292 -4.19 -27.90 5.48
CA PHE A 292 -5.19 -27.58 6.49
C PHE A 292 -6.52 -28.34 6.36
N LEU A 293 -6.86 -28.82 5.16
CA LEU A 293 -8.19 -29.43 4.90
C LEU A 293 -8.11 -30.93 4.61
N LYS A 294 -6.95 -31.44 4.23
CA LYS A 294 -6.75 -32.89 4.05
C LYS A 294 -6.15 -33.48 5.33
N PRO A 295 -6.73 -34.55 5.90
CA PRO A 295 -6.11 -35.28 6.99
C PRO A 295 -4.70 -35.71 6.58
N CYS A 296 -3.73 -35.61 7.49
CA CYS A 296 -2.47 -36.33 7.32
C CYS A 296 -2.81 -37.82 7.22
N ALA A 297 -2.42 -38.44 6.11
CA ALA A 297 -2.48 -39.89 5.95
C ALA A 297 -1.62 -40.59 7.01
#